data_AF-D6PJ72-F1
#
_entry.id   AF-D6PJ72-F1
#
_cell.length_a   1.000
_cell.length_b   1.000
_cell.length_c   1.000
_cell.angle_alpha   90.00
_cell.angle_beta   90.00
_cell.angle_gamma   90.00
#
_symmetry.space_group_name_H-M   'P 1'
#
loop_
_entity.id
_entity.type
_entity.pdbx_description
1 polymer ?
#
loop_
_entity_poly.entity_id
_entity_poly.type
_entity_poly.pdbx_seq_one_letter_code
_entity_poly.pdbx_strand_id
1 'polypeptide(L)'
;MLVSKKKEIEWKWVNQFLSSLGKDEKKRLLEEYNIRNKMGSRVWNTRTVEERDFMVQSVPIIYRYKEDYIMPHQPYWENRYYESLFGKECGYKDIKDICENYLEGLEWVFKYYTQNCPDWKWSYHYHYPPLFKDLCQHLPTSKDVRFINETKETAPFSPHVQLAYVLPRQSHYLLPPHIETYLSENASDFYVNQDELRYEWAFCRYFWESHVLLPSIAVETLRVWQQKWQK
;
A
#
# COMPACT_ATOMS: atom_id res chain seq x y z
N MET A 1 15.06 -4.65 23.96
CA MET A 1 14.73 -3.33 23.37
C MET A 1 14.73 -3.54 21.87
N LEU A 2 13.68 -3.09 21.14
CA LEU A 2 13.54 -3.34 19.69
C LEU A 2 14.59 -2.61 18.85
N VAL A 3 15.18 -1.57 19.41
CA VAL A 3 16.18 -0.71 18.77
C VAL A 3 17.46 -0.76 19.61
N SER A 4 18.60 -0.88 18.94
CA SER A 4 19.91 -0.87 19.57
C SER A 4 20.34 0.55 19.96
N LYS A 5 21.37 0.68 20.81
CA LYS A 5 21.98 1.98 21.13
C LYS A 5 22.56 2.70 19.90
N LYS A 6 22.85 1.96 18.82
CA LYS A 6 23.36 2.49 17.56
C LYS A 6 22.26 2.93 16.59
N LYS A 7 20.99 2.95 17.04
CA LYS A 7 19.82 3.18 16.18
C LYS A 7 19.74 2.16 15.03
N GLU A 8 19.90 0.89 15.35
CA GLU A 8 19.69 -0.22 14.41
C GLU A 8 18.53 -1.08 14.91
N ILE A 9 17.81 -1.70 13.96
CA ILE A 9 16.72 -2.62 14.29
C ILE A 9 17.31 -3.91 14.84
N GLU A 10 16.86 -4.32 16.02
CA GLU A 10 17.21 -5.62 16.59
C GLU A 10 16.17 -6.66 16.17
N TRP A 11 16.34 -7.23 14.98
CA TRP A 11 15.37 -8.14 14.35
C TRP A 11 14.96 -9.34 15.20
N LYS A 12 15.87 -9.84 16.05
CA LYS A 12 15.54 -10.89 17.04
C LYS A 12 14.37 -10.47 17.95
N TRP A 13 14.40 -9.25 18.47
CA TRP A 13 13.36 -8.75 19.38
C TRP A 13 12.09 -8.36 18.61
N VAL A 14 12.24 -7.83 17.40
CA VAL A 14 11.11 -7.60 16.48
C VAL A 14 10.39 -8.91 16.20
N ASN A 15 11.12 -9.99 15.90
CA ASN A 15 10.54 -11.31 15.67
C ASN A 15 9.80 -11.82 16.89
N GLN A 16 10.37 -11.71 18.09
CA GLN A 16 9.65 -12.11 19.31
C GLN A 16 8.37 -11.29 19.54
N PHE A 17 8.41 -9.99 19.26
CA PHE A 17 7.25 -9.11 19.38
C PHE A 17 6.17 -9.46 18.35
N LEU A 18 6.52 -9.56 17.07
CA LEU A 18 5.61 -9.92 15.99
C LEU A 18 5.05 -11.34 16.17
N SER A 19 5.87 -12.29 16.60
CA SER A 19 5.42 -13.64 16.95
C SER A 19 4.41 -13.63 18.10
N SER A 20 4.58 -12.75 19.08
CA SER A 20 3.59 -12.58 20.15
C SER A 20 2.28 -11.98 19.63
N LEU A 21 2.34 -11.06 18.65
CA LEU A 21 1.16 -10.51 18.01
C LEU A 21 0.43 -11.54 17.13
N GLY A 22 1.18 -12.34 16.37
CA GLY A 22 0.64 -13.37 15.49
C GLY A 22 -0.22 -14.42 16.20
N LYS A 23 0.04 -14.70 17.50
CA LYS A 23 -0.76 -15.65 18.30
C LYS A 23 -2.24 -15.29 18.36
N ASP A 24 -2.55 -14.01 18.48
CA ASP A 24 -3.92 -13.49 18.61
C ASP A 24 -4.42 -12.84 17.31
N GLU A 25 -3.75 -13.04 16.18
CA GLU A 25 -4.12 -12.46 14.88
C GLU A 25 -5.55 -12.82 14.48
N LYS A 26 -5.85 -14.13 14.41
CA LYS A 26 -7.17 -14.61 14.04
C LYS A 26 -8.24 -14.11 15.00
N LYS A 27 -7.97 -14.08 16.29
CA LYS A 27 -8.91 -13.59 17.31
C LYS A 27 -9.27 -12.13 17.07
N ARG A 28 -8.27 -11.27 16.85
CA ARG A 28 -8.48 -9.84 16.56
C ARG A 28 -9.21 -9.62 15.24
N LEU A 29 -8.91 -10.41 14.22
CA LEU A 29 -9.63 -10.36 12.95
C LEU A 29 -11.11 -10.70 13.16
N LEU A 30 -11.43 -11.73 13.94
CA LEU A 30 -12.81 -12.11 14.25
C LEU A 30 -13.55 -11.02 15.04
N GLU A 31 -12.87 -10.37 15.99
CA GLU A 31 -13.40 -9.22 16.73
C GLU A 31 -13.73 -8.05 15.80
N GLU A 32 -12.84 -7.75 14.85
CA GLU A 32 -13.06 -6.71 13.83
C GLU A 32 -14.26 -7.03 12.94
N TYR A 33 -14.40 -8.27 12.47
CA TYR A 33 -15.57 -8.71 11.70
C TYR A 33 -16.87 -8.53 12.47
N ASN A 34 -16.89 -8.85 13.77
CA ASN A 34 -18.07 -8.64 14.61
C ASN A 34 -18.47 -7.16 14.70
N ILE A 35 -17.49 -6.27 14.83
CA ILE A 35 -17.72 -4.82 14.87
C ILE A 35 -18.27 -4.34 13.52
N ARG A 36 -17.61 -4.71 12.42
CA ARG A 36 -18.00 -4.30 11.07
C ARG A 36 -19.37 -4.84 10.66
N ASN A 37 -19.71 -6.07 11.03
CA ASN A 37 -21.04 -6.65 10.81
C ASN A 37 -22.15 -5.84 11.51
N LYS A 38 -21.89 -5.37 12.73
CA LYS A 38 -22.81 -4.48 13.45
C LYS A 38 -22.90 -3.08 12.83
N MET A 39 -21.83 -2.61 12.19
CA MET A 39 -21.85 -1.31 11.51
C MET A 39 -22.57 -1.39 10.16
N GLY A 40 -22.31 -2.44 9.37
CA GLY A 40 -22.92 -2.64 8.05
C GLY A 40 -24.42 -2.91 8.10
N SER A 41 -24.93 -3.50 9.20
CA SER A 41 -26.36 -3.77 9.38
C SER A 41 -27.20 -2.58 9.84
N ARG A 42 -26.59 -1.40 10.03
CA ARG A 42 -27.32 -0.19 10.43
C ARG A 42 -28.23 0.29 9.30
N VAL A 43 -29.33 0.94 9.68
CA VAL A 43 -30.18 1.65 8.73
C VAL A 43 -29.50 2.97 8.36
N TRP A 44 -29.33 3.21 7.06
CA TRP A 44 -28.71 4.41 6.52
C TRP A 44 -29.80 5.37 6.04
N ASN A 45 -29.89 6.54 6.68
CA ASN A 45 -30.80 7.59 6.25
C ASN A 45 -30.20 8.37 5.06
N THR A 46 -31.07 8.91 4.21
CA THR A 46 -30.68 9.65 2.99
C THR A 46 -31.53 10.90 2.77
N ARG A 47 -32.14 11.45 3.83
CA ARG A 47 -33.11 12.56 3.74
C ARG A 47 -32.40 13.89 3.58
N THR A 48 -31.28 14.10 4.27
CA THR A 48 -30.49 15.34 4.16
C THR A 48 -29.27 15.16 3.27
N VAL A 49 -28.61 16.27 2.91
CA VAL A 49 -27.34 16.22 2.16
C VAL A 49 -26.26 15.57 3.02
N GLU A 50 -26.18 15.94 4.28
CA GLU A 50 -25.20 15.42 5.24
C GLU A 50 -25.36 13.91 5.48
N GLU A 51 -26.61 13.44 5.54
CA GLU A 51 -26.91 12.01 5.65
C GLU A 51 -26.46 11.23 4.39
N ARG A 52 -26.69 11.80 3.21
CA ARG A 52 -26.23 11.21 1.95
C ARG A 52 -24.71 11.21 1.84
N ASP A 53 -24.05 12.30 2.20
CA ASP A 53 -22.59 12.39 2.21
C ASP A 53 -21.99 11.38 3.19
N PHE A 54 -22.58 11.26 4.38
CA PHE A 54 -22.15 10.26 5.36
C PHE A 54 -22.35 8.83 4.87
N MET A 55 -23.44 8.54 4.16
CA MET A 55 -23.67 7.24 3.52
C MET A 55 -22.61 6.95 2.46
N VAL A 56 -22.30 7.91 1.58
CA VAL A 56 -21.25 7.77 0.56
C VAL A 56 -19.90 7.50 1.22
N GLN A 57 -19.55 8.26 2.27
CA GLN A 57 -18.34 8.00 3.02
C GLN A 57 -18.35 6.63 3.70
N SER A 58 -19.51 6.06 4.01
CA SER A 58 -19.62 4.75 4.67
C SER A 58 -19.77 3.57 3.71
N VAL A 59 -19.66 3.80 2.38
CA VAL A 59 -19.70 2.76 1.34
C VAL A 59 -18.80 1.56 1.67
N PRO A 60 -17.55 1.74 2.16
CA PRO A 60 -16.69 0.60 2.51
C PRO A 60 -17.26 -0.33 3.58
N ILE A 61 -18.06 0.20 4.51
CA ILE A 61 -18.71 -0.57 5.57
C ILE A 61 -19.99 -1.26 5.07
N ILE A 62 -20.70 -0.61 4.14
CA ILE A 62 -21.93 -1.14 3.53
C ILE A 62 -21.60 -2.30 2.59
N TYR A 63 -20.57 -2.14 1.75
CA TYR A 63 -20.22 -3.07 0.67
C TYR A 63 -18.88 -3.77 0.94
N ARG A 64 -18.94 -4.87 1.70
CA ARG A 64 -17.77 -5.60 2.19
C ARG A 64 -17.53 -6.94 1.49
N TYR A 65 -17.88 -7.05 0.21
CA TYR A 65 -17.87 -8.33 -0.52
C TYR A 65 -16.55 -9.12 -0.45
N LYS A 66 -15.39 -8.43 -0.48
CA LYS A 66 -14.07 -9.09 -0.29
C LYS A 66 -13.89 -9.60 1.13
N GLU A 67 -14.22 -8.80 2.13
CA GLU A 67 -14.15 -9.23 3.53
C GLU A 67 -15.08 -10.43 3.77
N ASP A 68 -16.30 -10.35 3.24
CA ASP A 68 -17.30 -11.41 3.33
C ASP A 68 -16.83 -12.71 2.66
N TYR A 69 -16.08 -12.63 1.55
CA TYR A 69 -15.49 -13.79 0.90
C TYR A 69 -14.34 -14.42 1.72
N ILE A 70 -13.52 -13.61 2.41
CA ILE A 70 -12.40 -14.12 3.22
C ILE A 70 -12.89 -15.07 4.32
N MET A 71 -14.04 -14.78 4.94
CA MET A 71 -14.69 -15.65 5.94
C MET A 71 -13.73 -16.23 6.99
N PRO A 72 -13.17 -15.44 7.93
CA PRO A 72 -12.18 -15.91 8.90
C PRO A 72 -12.66 -17.04 9.85
N HIS A 73 -13.98 -17.23 9.96
CA HIS A 73 -14.57 -18.33 10.73
C HIS A 73 -14.32 -19.71 10.11
N GLN A 74 -14.19 -19.77 8.79
CA GLN A 74 -14.02 -21.03 8.05
C GLN A 74 -12.55 -21.42 7.93
N PRO A 75 -12.24 -22.72 7.81
CA PRO A 75 -10.89 -23.16 7.43
C PRO A 75 -10.41 -22.51 6.12
N TYR A 76 -9.08 -22.42 5.95
CA TYR A 76 -8.42 -21.87 4.76
C TYR A 76 -8.75 -20.41 4.44
N TRP A 77 -9.11 -19.60 5.45
CA TRP A 77 -9.39 -18.18 5.27
C TRP A 77 -8.15 -17.38 4.88
N GLU A 78 -6.96 -17.83 5.29
CA GLU A 78 -5.68 -17.23 4.91
C GLU A 78 -5.48 -17.28 3.39
N ASN A 79 -5.85 -18.39 2.74
CA ASN A 79 -5.77 -18.51 1.29
C ASN A 79 -6.72 -17.51 0.60
N ARG A 80 -7.95 -17.39 1.11
CA ARG A 80 -8.94 -16.43 0.60
C ARG A 80 -8.50 -14.98 0.85
N TYR A 81 -7.82 -14.71 1.97
CA TYR A 81 -7.23 -13.41 2.28
C TYR A 81 -6.25 -12.99 1.19
N TYR A 82 -5.26 -13.83 0.88
CA TYR A 82 -4.28 -13.52 -0.17
C TYR A 82 -4.94 -13.47 -1.55
N GLU A 83 -5.83 -14.40 -1.88
CA GLU A 83 -6.52 -14.40 -3.19
C GLU A 83 -7.36 -13.14 -3.42
N SER A 84 -8.05 -12.64 -2.39
CA SER A 84 -8.95 -11.48 -2.52
C SER A 84 -8.22 -10.15 -2.54
N LEU A 85 -7.19 -10.02 -1.71
CA LEU A 85 -6.53 -8.75 -1.44
C LEU A 85 -5.31 -8.52 -2.31
N PHE A 86 -4.61 -9.60 -2.71
CA PHE A 86 -3.41 -9.52 -3.54
C PHE A 86 -3.69 -9.93 -5.00
N GLY A 87 -4.79 -10.65 -5.26
CA GLY A 87 -5.29 -10.97 -6.59
C GLY A 87 -4.41 -11.94 -7.40
N LYS A 88 -4.96 -12.45 -8.52
CA LYS A 88 -4.20 -13.20 -9.55
C LYS A 88 -3.55 -12.29 -10.59
N GLU A 89 -4.08 -11.07 -10.79
CA GLU A 89 -3.60 -10.10 -11.79
C GLU A 89 -2.21 -9.55 -11.47
N CYS A 90 -1.74 -9.76 -10.25
CA CYS A 90 -0.38 -9.45 -9.81
C CYS A 90 0.63 -10.59 -10.06
N GLY A 91 0.22 -11.68 -10.74
CA GLY A 91 0.96 -12.94 -10.77
C GLY A 91 0.76 -13.72 -9.47
N TYR A 92 1.04 -15.03 -9.48
CA TYR A 92 1.20 -15.80 -8.25
C TYR A 92 2.39 -15.19 -7.50
N LYS A 93 2.14 -14.16 -6.69
CA LYS A 93 3.20 -13.55 -5.88
C LYS A 93 3.46 -14.48 -4.72
N ASP A 94 4.72 -14.84 -4.56
CA ASP A 94 5.13 -15.65 -3.43
C ASP A 94 4.83 -14.85 -2.16
N ILE A 95 4.19 -15.49 -1.17
CA ILE A 95 3.95 -14.88 0.15
C ILE A 95 5.27 -14.37 0.74
N LYS A 96 6.37 -15.04 0.39
CA LYS A 96 7.73 -14.60 0.67
C LYS A 96 8.01 -13.18 0.16
N ASP A 97 7.74 -12.89 -1.12
CA ASP A 97 8.03 -11.58 -1.71
C ASP A 97 7.19 -10.46 -1.07
N ILE A 98 5.95 -10.78 -0.70
CA ILE A 98 5.08 -9.86 0.04
C ILE A 98 5.70 -9.54 1.41
N CYS A 99 6.14 -10.58 2.13
CA CYS A 99 6.77 -10.44 3.43
C CYS A 99 8.09 -9.68 3.35
N GLU A 100 8.95 -9.99 2.38
CA GLU A 100 10.23 -9.31 2.17
C GLU A 100 10.03 -7.82 1.87
N ASN A 101 9.11 -7.46 0.96
CA ASN A 101 8.82 -6.05 0.67
C ASN A 101 8.18 -5.31 1.86
N TYR A 102 7.41 -6.00 2.72
CA TYR A 102 6.92 -5.43 3.97
C TYR A 102 8.05 -5.17 4.97
N LEU A 103 9.01 -6.10 5.10
CA LEU A 103 10.17 -5.95 5.99
C LEU A 103 11.15 -4.88 5.48
N GLU A 104 11.34 -4.77 4.17
CA GLU A 104 12.03 -3.64 3.53
C GLU A 104 11.38 -2.32 3.96
N GLY A 105 10.05 -2.20 3.85
CA GLY A 105 9.34 -0.98 4.24
C GLY A 105 9.48 -0.61 5.71
N LEU A 106 9.47 -1.62 6.59
CA LEU A 106 9.72 -1.41 8.02
C LEU A 106 11.12 -0.84 8.25
N GLU A 107 12.14 -1.42 7.62
CA GLU A 107 13.51 -0.90 7.69
C GLU A 107 13.63 0.49 7.04
N TRP A 108 12.95 0.72 5.91
CA TRP A 108 12.97 1.98 5.16
C TRP A 108 12.50 3.13 6.04
N VAL A 109 11.32 2.96 6.64
CA VAL A 109 10.68 3.96 7.50
C VAL A 109 11.55 4.20 8.72
N PHE A 110 12.09 3.14 9.33
CA PHE A 110 12.99 3.30 10.47
C PHE A 110 14.24 4.11 10.12
N LYS A 111 14.91 3.81 9.01
CA LYS A 111 16.10 4.56 8.54
C LYS A 111 15.75 6.00 8.19
N TYR A 112 14.62 6.23 7.52
CA TYR A 112 14.14 7.57 7.17
C TYR A 112 14.05 8.49 8.40
N TYR A 113 13.52 7.99 9.52
CA TYR A 113 13.38 8.78 10.75
C TYR A 113 14.63 8.83 11.64
N THR A 114 15.51 7.83 11.55
CA THR A 114 16.67 7.74 12.46
C THR A 114 17.98 8.25 11.85
N GLN A 115 18.04 8.26 10.52
CA GLN A 115 19.19 8.62 9.70
C GLN A 115 18.74 9.61 8.61
N ASN A 116 18.57 9.17 7.36
CA ASN A 116 18.10 9.93 6.20
C ASN A 116 17.31 8.99 5.28
N CYS A 117 16.76 9.52 4.17
CA CYS A 117 16.13 8.70 3.13
C CYS A 117 17.13 7.65 2.58
N PRO A 118 16.90 6.35 2.81
CA PRO A 118 17.84 5.31 2.41
C PRO A 118 17.73 4.96 0.92
N ASP A 119 16.54 5.12 0.34
CA ASP A 119 16.28 4.91 -1.10
C ASP A 119 15.07 5.73 -1.55
N TRP A 120 15.27 6.66 -2.50
CA TRP A 120 14.22 7.52 -3.05
C TRP A 120 13.33 6.83 -4.10
N LYS A 121 13.74 5.65 -4.58
CA LYS A 121 13.05 4.89 -5.63
C LYS A 121 12.32 3.70 -5.07
N TRP A 122 12.58 3.31 -3.82
CA TRP A 122 11.87 2.24 -3.14
C TRP A 122 10.40 2.62 -2.91
N SER A 123 9.50 1.66 -3.10
CA SER A 123 8.08 1.77 -2.75
C SER A 123 7.53 0.43 -2.28
N TYR A 124 6.43 0.47 -1.52
CA TYR A 124 5.68 -0.74 -1.17
C TYR A 124 4.74 -1.11 -2.33
N HIS A 125 4.79 -2.37 -2.78
CA HIS A 125 4.16 -2.80 -4.04
C HIS A 125 2.70 -3.26 -3.89
N TYR A 126 2.10 -3.15 -2.71
CA TYR A 126 0.81 -3.75 -2.40
C TYR A 126 -0.10 -2.76 -1.66
N HIS A 127 -1.41 -2.97 -1.77
CA HIS A 127 -2.38 -2.19 -1.01
C HIS A 127 -2.57 -2.72 0.42
N TYR A 128 -2.32 -4.01 0.63
CA TYR A 128 -2.59 -4.70 1.89
C TYR A 128 -1.32 -5.32 2.48
N PRO A 129 -1.25 -5.53 3.81
CA PRO A 129 -0.11 -6.17 4.47
C PRO A 129 -0.19 -7.71 4.42
N PRO A 130 0.93 -8.43 4.57
CA PRO A 130 0.90 -9.87 4.82
C PRO A 130 0.33 -10.18 6.21
N LEU A 131 -0.10 -11.43 6.42
CA LEU A 131 -0.46 -11.93 7.75
C LEU A 131 0.79 -12.04 8.64
N PHE A 132 0.63 -11.77 9.95
CA PHE A 132 1.70 -11.94 10.94
C PHE A 132 2.22 -13.37 10.97
N LYS A 133 1.34 -14.37 10.83
CA LYS A 133 1.74 -15.78 10.77
C LYS A 133 2.80 -16.03 9.70
N ASP A 134 2.68 -15.40 8.54
CA ASP A 134 3.60 -15.58 7.42
C ASP A 134 4.80 -14.66 7.57
N LEU A 135 4.58 -13.39 7.94
CA LEU A 135 5.64 -12.42 8.20
C LEU A 135 6.68 -12.94 9.21
N CYS A 136 6.23 -13.61 10.28
CA CYS A 136 7.13 -14.17 11.30
C CYS A 136 8.01 -15.32 10.78
N GLN A 137 7.60 -16.02 9.72
CA GLN A 137 8.39 -17.08 9.09
C GLN A 137 9.53 -16.51 8.24
N HIS A 138 9.37 -15.28 7.75
CA HIS A 138 10.32 -14.59 6.89
C HIS A 138 11.21 -13.58 7.63
N LEU A 139 11.03 -13.42 8.94
CA LEU A 139 11.89 -12.56 9.75
C LEU A 139 13.29 -13.17 9.90
N PRO A 140 14.34 -12.34 9.83
CA PRO A 140 15.69 -12.85 9.92
C PRO A 140 16.02 -13.19 11.37
N THR A 141 16.58 -14.37 11.58
CA THR A 141 17.07 -14.81 12.90
C THR A 141 18.46 -14.22 13.21
N SER A 142 19.19 -13.78 12.17
CA SER A 142 20.51 -13.17 12.30
C SER A 142 20.43 -11.65 12.53
N LYS A 143 21.43 -11.10 13.22
CA LYS A 143 21.54 -9.67 13.52
C LYS A 143 21.93 -8.81 12.33
N ASP A 144 22.59 -9.40 11.33
CA ASP A 144 23.24 -8.66 10.24
C ASP A 144 22.38 -8.54 8.98
N VAL A 145 21.09 -8.88 9.05
CA VAL A 145 20.21 -8.79 7.89
C VAL A 145 19.76 -7.36 7.68
N ARG A 146 20.09 -6.84 6.50
CA ARG A 146 19.56 -5.60 5.93
C ARG A 146 18.70 -5.98 4.75
N PHE A 147 17.47 -5.51 4.74
CA PHE A 147 16.53 -5.63 3.63
C PHE A 147 16.75 -4.51 2.62
N ILE A 148 17.14 -3.33 3.08
CA ILE A 148 17.49 -2.21 2.21
C ILE A 148 18.99 -2.08 2.08
N ASN A 149 19.45 -2.41 0.87
CA ASN A 149 20.74 -2.00 0.38
C ASN A 149 20.69 -0.49 0.13
N GLU A 150 21.52 0.27 0.81
CA GLU A 150 21.79 1.68 0.47
C GLU A 150 22.39 1.69 -0.93
N THR A 151 21.55 1.78 -1.96
CA THR A 151 22.01 1.85 -3.35
C THR A 151 22.71 3.20 -3.58
N LYS A 152 23.60 3.27 -4.56
CA LYS A 152 24.35 4.51 -4.87
C LYS A 152 23.53 5.53 -5.68
N GLU A 153 22.32 5.19 -6.10
CA GLU A 153 21.46 6.02 -6.97
C GLU A 153 20.25 6.58 -6.22
N THR A 154 20.51 7.30 -5.13
CA THR A 154 19.50 7.78 -4.19
C THR A 154 19.22 9.28 -4.36
N ALA A 155 19.24 9.78 -5.59
CA ALA A 155 18.83 11.17 -5.83
C ALA A 155 17.29 11.24 -6.03
N PRO A 156 16.62 12.26 -5.46
CA PRO A 156 15.23 12.53 -5.80
C PRO A 156 15.10 12.79 -7.31
N PHE A 157 13.92 12.50 -7.88
CA PHE A 157 13.62 12.95 -9.23
C PHE A 157 13.51 14.48 -9.26
N SER A 158 13.73 15.08 -10.42
CA SER A 158 13.52 16.52 -10.61
C SER A 158 12.06 16.89 -10.32
N PRO A 159 11.77 18.15 -9.93
CA PRO A 159 10.41 18.61 -9.69
C PRO A 159 9.46 18.35 -10.87
N HIS A 160 9.94 18.48 -12.10
CA HIS A 160 9.16 18.20 -13.30
C HIS A 160 8.75 16.73 -13.43
N VAL A 161 9.70 15.81 -13.22
CA VAL A 161 9.40 14.36 -13.23
C VAL A 161 8.48 13.99 -12.09
N GLN A 162 8.70 14.54 -10.91
CA GLN A 162 7.82 14.31 -9.77
C GLN A 162 6.40 14.82 -10.05
N LEU A 163 6.23 16.03 -10.60
CA LEU A 163 4.92 16.56 -10.96
C LEU A 163 4.24 15.72 -12.04
N ALA A 164 4.96 15.29 -13.06
CA ALA A 164 4.43 14.36 -14.07
C ALA A 164 3.97 13.04 -13.46
N TYR A 165 4.67 12.53 -12.45
CA TYR A 165 4.33 11.29 -11.76
C TYR A 165 3.09 11.41 -10.85
N VAL A 166 2.90 12.55 -10.17
CA VAL A 166 1.84 12.71 -9.15
C VAL A 166 0.60 13.44 -9.64
N LEU A 167 0.71 14.30 -10.65
CA LEU A 167 -0.43 15.11 -11.10
C LEU A 167 -1.40 14.27 -11.93
N PRO A 168 -2.72 14.39 -11.66
CA PRO A 168 -3.72 13.83 -12.54
C PRO A 168 -3.72 14.57 -13.88
N ARG A 169 -4.23 13.90 -14.92
CA ARG A 169 -4.26 14.43 -16.30
C ARG A 169 -4.87 15.82 -16.40
N GLN A 170 -5.93 16.09 -15.64
CA GLN A 170 -6.64 17.37 -15.64
C GLN A 170 -5.79 18.52 -15.11
N SER A 171 -4.68 18.23 -14.42
CA SER A 171 -3.74 19.21 -13.86
C SER A 171 -2.43 19.30 -14.64
N HIS A 172 -2.30 18.62 -15.80
CA HIS A 172 -1.07 18.66 -16.60
C HIS A 172 -0.77 20.04 -17.19
N TYR A 173 -1.77 20.93 -17.28
CA TYR A 173 -1.57 22.34 -17.64
C TYR A 173 -0.67 23.13 -16.66
N LEU A 174 -0.38 22.58 -15.47
CA LEU A 174 0.57 23.15 -14.51
C LEU A 174 2.03 22.82 -14.86
N LEU A 175 2.27 21.90 -15.80
CA LEU A 175 3.59 21.51 -16.27
C LEU A 175 4.04 22.46 -17.40
N PRO A 176 5.36 22.55 -17.67
CA PRO A 176 5.85 23.23 -18.87
C PRO A 176 5.20 22.64 -20.14
N PRO A 177 4.86 23.48 -21.16
CA PRO A 177 4.11 23.02 -22.33
C PRO A 177 4.72 21.81 -23.05
N HIS A 178 6.06 21.75 -23.14
CA HIS A 178 6.74 20.63 -23.79
C HIS A 178 6.59 19.29 -23.03
N ILE A 179 6.38 19.33 -21.72
CA ILE A 179 6.14 18.13 -20.89
C ILE A 179 4.68 17.71 -21.03
N GLU A 180 3.75 18.65 -20.92
CA GLU A 180 2.31 18.40 -21.10
C GLU A 180 2.02 17.75 -22.47
N THR A 181 2.56 18.31 -23.56
CA THR A 181 2.43 17.73 -24.90
C THR A 181 3.02 16.32 -24.96
N TYR A 182 4.22 16.13 -24.40
CA TYR A 182 4.85 14.81 -24.40
C TYR A 182 4.01 13.75 -23.66
N LEU A 183 3.49 14.10 -22.48
CA LEU A 183 2.67 13.17 -21.68
C LEU A 183 1.38 12.80 -22.42
N SER A 184 0.74 13.78 -23.06
CA SER A 184 -0.48 13.58 -23.82
C SER A 184 -0.29 12.67 -25.04
N GLU A 185 0.86 12.76 -25.72
CA GLU A 185 1.16 12.00 -26.94
C GLU A 185 1.77 10.62 -26.67
N ASN A 186 2.55 10.46 -25.59
CA ASN A 186 3.41 9.28 -25.40
C ASN A 186 3.14 8.52 -24.09
N ALA A 187 2.34 9.07 -23.18
CA ALA A 187 2.18 8.56 -21.82
C ALA A 187 0.71 8.54 -21.36
N SER A 188 -0.26 8.69 -22.28
CA SER A 188 -1.69 8.75 -21.96
C SER A 188 -2.17 7.55 -21.16
N ASP A 189 -1.61 6.37 -21.42
CA ASP A 189 -2.02 5.11 -20.81
C ASP A 189 -1.70 5.03 -19.31
N PHE A 190 -0.81 5.90 -18.82
CA PHE A 190 -0.50 5.98 -17.39
C PHE A 190 -1.50 6.84 -16.61
N TYR A 191 -2.39 7.58 -17.27
CA TYR A 191 -3.31 8.52 -16.63
C TYR A 191 -4.77 8.16 -16.93
N VAL A 192 -5.47 7.75 -15.88
CA VAL A 192 -6.88 7.34 -15.95
C VAL A 192 -7.80 8.55 -15.77
N ASN A 193 -8.90 8.59 -16.51
CA ASN A 193 -9.91 9.63 -16.35
C ASN A 193 -10.72 9.41 -15.05
N GLN A 194 -11.28 10.47 -14.48
CA GLN A 194 -11.96 10.39 -13.18
C GLN A 194 -13.15 9.42 -13.16
N ASP A 195 -13.84 9.30 -14.29
CA ASP A 195 -14.98 8.40 -14.52
C ASP A 195 -14.60 6.92 -14.65
N GLU A 196 -13.33 6.63 -14.91
CA GLU A 196 -12.79 5.27 -15.05
C GLU A 196 -12.08 4.78 -13.77
N LEU A 197 -11.94 5.63 -12.75
CA LEU A 197 -11.24 5.30 -11.51
C LEU A 197 -11.96 4.16 -10.77
N ARG A 198 -11.17 3.16 -10.40
CA ARG A 198 -11.62 2.04 -9.56
C ARG A 198 -11.01 2.17 -8.18
N TYR A 199 -11.75 1.68 -7.20
CA TYR A 199 -11.38 1.78 -5.78
C TYR A 199 -11.41 0.40 -5.14
N GLU A 200 -10.45 0.18 -4.25
CA GLU A 200 -10.37 -0.98 -3.38
C GLU A 200 -10.46 -0.51 -1.94
N TRP A 201 -11.41 -1.04 -1.18
CA TRP A 201 -11.72 -0.53 0.16
C TRP A 201 -11.89 -1.63 1.20
N ALA A 202 -11.35 -2.82 0.95
CA ALA A 202 -11.42 -3.88 1.94
C ALA A 202 -10.76 -3.40 3.23
N PHE A 203 -11.41 -3.59 4.37
CA PHE A 203 -10.96 -3.12 5.67
C PHE A 203 -10.87 -1.59 5.84
N CYS A 204 -11.34 -0.78 4.89
CA CYS A 204 -11.55 0.66 5.10
C CYS A 204 -12.84 0.91 5.88
N ARG A 205 -12.88 2.00 6.65
CA ARG A 205 -14.08 2.49 7.32
C ARG A 205 -14.75 3.59 6.50
N TYR A 206 -13.95 4.48 5.92
CA TYR A 206 -14.43 5.61 5.15
C TYR A 206 -13.96 5.57 3.70
N PHE A 207 -14.75 6.12 2.77
CA PHE A 207 -14.44 6.10 1.34
C PHE A 207 -13.11 6.80 1.02
N TRP A 208 -12.76 7.87 1.73
CA TRP A 208 -11.46 8.55 1.58
C TRP A 208 -10.26 7.69 2.04
N GLU A 209 -10.47 6.61 2.79
CA GLU A 209 -9.42 5.65 3.17
C GLU A 209 -9.19 4.60 2.08
N SER A 210 -10.02 4.57 1.03
CA SER A 210 -9.94 3.58 -0.05
C SER A 210 -8.66 3.74 -0.86
N HIS A 211 -8.16 2.62 -1.37
CA HIS A 211 -7.05 2.58 -2.32
C HIS A 211 -7.56 2.87 -3.72
N VAL A 212 -6.97 3.87 -4.38
CA VAL A 212 -7.25 4.17 -5.78
C VAL A 212 -6.41 3.25 -6.66
N LEU A 213 -7.05 2.52 -7.57
CA LEU A 213 -6.36 1.65 -8.52
C LEU A 213 -5.88 2.48 -9.72
N LEU A 214 -4.60 2.83 -9.69
CA LEU A 214 -3.92 3.57 -10.76
C LEU A 214 -2.95 2.66 -11.53
N PRO A 215 -2.72 2.91 -12.83
CA PRO A 215 -1.66 2.26 -13.58
C PRO A 215 -0.29 2.52 -12.93
N SER A 216 0.53 1.48 -12.85
CA SER A 216 1.89 1.63 -12.32
C SER A 216 2.82 2.22 -13.37
N ILE A 217 3.57 3.26 -13.01
CA ILE A 217 4.65 3.81 -13.84
C ILE A 217 5.97 3.24 -13.32
N ALA A 218 6.64 2.44 -14.16
CA ALA A 218 7.92 1.85 -13.81
C ALA A 218 8.99 2.92 -13.56
N VAL A 219 9.89 2.66 -12.61
CA VAL A 219 11.02 3.56 -12.29
C VAL A 219 11.90 3.83 -13.51
N GLU A 220 12.03 2.85 -14.42
CA GLU A 220 12.80 3.01 -15.65
C GLU A 220 12.18 4.05 -16.59
N THR A 221 10.84 4.10 -16.68
CA THR A 221 10.13 5.16 -17.42
C THR A 221 10.42 6.53 -16.82
N LEU A 222 10.43 6.64 -15.50
CA LEU A 222 10.75 7.88 -14.80
C LEU A 222 12.23 8.30 -15.01
N ARG A 223 13.15 7.33 -15.14
CA ARG A 223 14.56 7.59 -15.50
C ARG A 223 14.69 8.15 -16.91
N VAL A 224 13.94 7.64 -17.88
CA VAL A 224 13.89 8.18 -19.24
C VAL A 224 13.40 9.63 -19.22
N TRP A 225 12.33 9.92 -18.47
CA TRP A 225 11.82 11.28 -18.31
C TRP A 225 12.83 12.21 -17.65
N GLN A 226 13.52 11.72 -16.61
CA GLN A 226 14.57 12.45 -15.90
C GLN A 226 15.75 12.81 -16.80
N GLN A 227 16.11 11.97 -17.77
CA GLN A 227 17.14 12.32 -18.76
C GLN A 227 16.61 13.32 -19.79
N LYS A 228 15.35 13.21 -20.17
CA LYS A 228 14.73 14.05 -21.20
C LYS A 228 14.50 15.50 -20.75
N TRP A 229 14.07 15.70 -19.50
CA TRP A 229 13.70 17.02 -18.97
C TRP A 229 14.79 17.65 -18.09
N GLN A 230 16.03 17.19 -18.24
CA GLN A 230 17.20 17.69 -17.49
C GLN A 230 17.76 19.04 -18.00
N LYS A 231 17.00 19.77 -18.83
CA LYS A 231 17.40 21.04 -19.43
C LYS A 231 16.74 22.23 -18.75
#